data_AF-A0A2D6PJC5-F1
#
_entry.id   AF-A0A2D6PJC5-F1
#
_cell.length_a   1.000
_cell.length_b   1.000
_cell.length_c   1.000
_cell.angle_alpha   90.00
_cell.angle_beta   90.00
_cell.angle_gamma   90.00
#
_symmetry.space_group_name_H-M   'P 1'
#
loop_
_entity.id
_entity.type
_entity.pdbx_description
1 polymer ?
#
loop_
_entity_poly.entity_id
_entity_poly.type
_entity_poly.pdbx_seq_one_letter_code
_entity_poly.pdbx_strand_id
1 'polypeptide(L)'
;MATEVWVINVLGIVFAIVAALLIIVKILPRIRDVADPIIGSETAINGLMSLLVLLVYILLFVGIIALIKNIDNQYLNFISVLDPGVNLFVSLLPYFKWLIFALVLGLSAKYMKKQ
;
A
#
# COMPACT_ATOMS: atom_id res chain seq x y z
N MET A 1 7.45 29.43 -8.67
CA MET A 1 6.97 28.28 -9.46
C MET A 1 7.87 27.04 -9.32
N ALA A 2 9.08 26.97 -9.90
CA ALA A 2 9.90 25.74 -9.83
C ALA A 2 10.29 25.31 -8.39
N THR A 3 10.65 26.27 -7.52
CA THR A 3 10.98 25.99 -6.11
C THR A 3 9.77 25.54 -5.30
N GLU A 4 8.58 26.06 -5.57
CA GLU A 4 7.34 25.67 -4.87
C GLU A 4 6.97 24.23 -5.21
N VAL A 5 7.06 23.84 -6.49
CA VAL A 5 6.82 22.45 -6.94
C VAL A 5 7.82 21.50 -6.30
N TRP A 6 9.09 21.89 -6.20
CA TRP A 6 10.11 21.09 -5.53
C TRP A 6 9.80 20.88 -4.04
N VAL A 7 9.46 21.95 -3.31
CA VAL A 7 9.11 21.87 -1.88
C VAL A 7 7.85 21.01 -1.66
N ILE A 8 6.83 21.17 -2.49
CA ILE A 8 5.58 20.38 -2.42
C ILE A 8 5.88 18.89 -2.63
N ASN A 9 6.70 18.53 -3.61
CA ASN A 9 7.03 17.13 -3.87
C ASN A 9 7.86 16.51 -2.74
N VAL A 10 8.83 17.25 -2.18
CA VAL A 10 9.62 16.78 -1.03
C VAL A 10 8.74 16.59 0.21
N LEU A 11 7.87 17.56 0.52
CA LEU A 11 6.90 17.41 1.61
C LEU A 11 5.95 16.24 1.37
N GLY A 12 5.48 16.06 0.12
CA GLY A 12 4.64 14.94 -0.28
C GLY A 12 5.30 13.58 0.00
N ILE A 13 6.60 13.44 -0.28
CA ILE A 13 7.37 12.23 0.03
C ILE A 13 7.40 11.98 1.54
N VAL A 14 7.70 13.01 2.33
CA VAL A 14 7.72 12.91 3.80
C VAL A 14 6.34 12.48 4.33
N PHE A 15 5.26 13.11 3.86
CA PHE A 15 3.89 12.75 4.24
C PHE A 15 3.53 11.33 3.81
N ALA A 16 3.94 10.88 2.63
CA ALA A 16 3.70 9.52 2.17
C ALA A 16 4.38 8.48 3.09
N ILE A 17 5.62 8.73 3.52
CA ILE A 17 6.34 7.86 4.46
C ILE A 17 5.61 7.82 5.82
N VAL A 18 5.21 8.98 6.35
CA VAL A 18 4.45 9.06 7.61
C VAL A 18 3.11 8.32 7.50
N ALA A 19 2.39 8.49 6.39
CA ALA A 19 1.13 7.79 6.15
C ALA A 19 1.32 6.27 6.07
N ALA A 20 2.35 5.79 5.38
CA ALA A 20 2.67 4.36 5.31
C ALA A 20 2.99 3.79 6.70
N LEU A 21 3.78 4.50 7.51
CA LEU A 21 4.06 4.11 8.89
C LEU A 21 2.78 4.04 9.73
N LEU A 22 1.89 5.04 9.61
CA LEU A 22 0.60 5.02 10.30
C LEU A 22 -0.28 3.85 9.87
N ILE A 23 -0.28 3.51 8.57
CA ILE A 23 -1.02 2.35 8.05
C ILE A 23 -0.48 1.06 8.69
N ILE A 24 0.84 0.87 8.69
CA ILE A 24 1.48 -0.35 9.22
C ILE A 24 1.26 -0.48 10.73
N VAL A 25 1.37 0.63 11.48
CA VAL A 25 1.31 0.59 12.94
C VAL A 25 -0.12 0.60 13.48
N LYS A 26 -1.07 1.27 12.81
CA LYS A 26 -2.45 1.42 13.32
C LYS A 26 -3.53 0.72 12.51
N ILE A 27 -3.41 0.69 11.19
CA ILE A 27 -4.48 0.17 10.33
C ILE A 27 -4.31 -1.34 10.12
N LEU A 28 -3.10 -1.81 9.79
CA LEU A 28 -2.86 -3.23 9.56
C LEU A 28 -3.21 -4.11 10.79
N PRO A 29 -2.87 -3.73 12.05
CA PRO A 29 -3.27 -4.52 13.20
C PRO A 29 -4.79 -4.62 13.36
N ARG A 30 -5.55 -3.56 13.04
CA ARG A 30 -7.01 -3.64 13.04
C ARG A 30 -7.54 -4.59 11.97
N ILE A 31 -6.90 -4.64 10.80
CA ILE A 31 -7.25 -5.62 9.76
C ILE A 31 -6.95 -7.03 10.27
N ARG A 32 -5.83 -7.23 10.99
CA ARG A 32 -5.51 -8.50 11.66
C ARG A 32 -6.62 -8.90 12.62
N ASP A 33 -7.02 -8.03 13.54
CA ASP A 33 -8.04 -8.34 14.55
C ASP A 33 -9.39 -8.72 13.93
N VAL A 34 -9.68 -8.15 12.76
CA VAL A 34 -10.89 -8.43 11.99
C VAL A 34 -10.77 -9.74 11.19
N ALA A 35 -9.60 -10.03 10.63
CA ALA A 35 -9.34 -11.20 9.81
C ALA A 35 -9.06 -12.47 10.63
N ASP A 36 -8.44 -12.33 11.80
CA ASP A 36 -8.08 -13.42 12.72
C ASP A 36 -9.25 -14.36 13.00
N PRO A 37 -10.42 -13.85 13.41
CA PRO A 37 -11.56 -14.72 13.72
C PRO A 37 -12.27 -15.27 12.47
N ILE A 38 -11.87 -14.89 11.25
CA ILE A 38 -12.36 -15.47 9.98
C ILE A 38 -11.45 -16.61 9.52
N ILE A 39 -10.14 -16.38 9.56
CA ILE A 39 -9.14 -17.29 9.02
C ILE A 39 -8.85 -18.42 10.02
N GLY A 40 -8.84 -18.12 11.33
CA GLY A 40 -8.68 -19.11 12.40
C GLY A 40 -7.34 -19.86 12.41
N SER A 41 -6.39 -19.43 11.57
CA SER A 41 -5.04 -20.00 11.47
C SER A 41 -4.00 -18.90 11.57
N GLU A 42 -3.18 -18.95 12.61
CA GLU A 42 -2.12 -17.96 12.86
C GLU A 42 -1.13 -17.85 11.69
N THR A 43 -0.78 -18.97 11.07
CA THR A 43 0.13 -19.00 9.92
C THR A 43 -0.43 -18.24 8.73
N ALA A 44 -1.71 -18.44 8.42
CA ALA A 44 -2.38 -17.76 7.31
C ALA A 44 -2.57 -16.26 7.58
N ILE A 45 -2.84 -15.86 8.82
CA ILE A 45 -2.93 -14.45 9.22
C ILE A 45 -1.58 -13.77 9.13
N ASN A 46 -0.50 -14.41 9.60
CA ASN A 46 0.84 -13.85 9.49
C ASN A 46 1.26 -13.70 8.02
N GLY A 47 0.92 -14.67 7.15
CA GLY A 47 1.10 -14.56 5.70
C GLY A 47 0.33 -13.39 5.09
N LEU A 48 -0.95 -13.25 5.43
CA LEU A 48 -1.80 -12.13 5.01
C LEU A 48 -1.19 -10.78 5.43
N MET A 49 -0.76 -10.67 6.68
CA MET A 49 -0.16 -9.44 7.22
C MET A 49 1.14 -9.08 6.53
N SER A 50 2.01 -10.07 6.25
CA SER A 50 3.23 -9.87 5.48
C SER A 50 2.93 -9.34 4.07
N LEU A 51 1.93 -9.92 3.40
CA LEU A 51 1.48 -9.46 2.07
C LEU A 51 0.93 -8.03 2.12
N LEU A 52 0.16 -7.67 3.15
CA LEU A 52 -0.37 -6.31 3.31
C LEU A 52 0.73 -5.29 3.61
N VAL A 53 1.74 -5.63 4.42
CA VAL A 53 2.91 -4.76 4.63
C VAL A 53 3.67 -4.55 3.32
N LEU A 54 3.89 -5.62 2.57
CA LEU A 54 4.56 -5.57 1.27
C LEU A 54 3.78 -4.69 0.28
N LEU A 55 2.45 -4.78 0.25
CA LEU A 55 1.60 -3.89 -0.53
C LEU A 55 1.80 -2.42 -0.15
N VAL A 56 1.83 -2.10 1.15
CA VAL A 56 2.02 -0.71 1.61
C VAL A 56 3.37 -0.17 1.14
N TYR A 57 4.43 -0.98 1.19
CA TYR A 57 5.74 -0.57 0.69
C TYR A 57 5.76 -0.37 -0.82
N ILE A 58 5.11 -1.26 -1.58
CA ILE A 58 4.98 -1.11 -3.03
C ILE A 58 4.26 0.20 -3.37
N LEU A 59 3.14 0.49 -2.72
CA LEU A 59 2.38 1.72 -2.93
C LEU A 59 3.20 2.96 -2.57
N LEU A 60 3.93 2.91 -1.45
CA LEU A 60 4.83 3.97 -1.04
C LEU A 60 5.91 4.21 -2.09
N PHE A 61 6.56 3.15 -2.57
CA PHE A 61 7.59 3.24 -3.60
C PHE A 61 7.05 3.87 -4.89
N VAL A 62 5.92 3.38 -5.41
CA VAL A 62 5.29 3.94 -6.62
C VAL A 62 4.92 5.41 -6.43
N GLY A 63 4.35 5.78 -5.29
CA GLY A 63 4.00 7.16 -4.97
C GLY A 63 5.21 8.09 -4.90
N ILE A 64 6.29 7.64 -4.26
CA ILE A 64 7.56 8.38 -4.19
C ILE A 64 8.12 8.59 -5.60
N ILE A 65 8.16 7.56 -6.43
CA ILE A 65 8.66 7.66 -7.82
C ILE A 65 7.84 8.68 -8.63
N ALA A 66 6.51 8.66 -8.50
CA ALA A 66 5.64 9.63 -9.15
C ALA A 66 5.91 11.08 -8.69
N LEU A 67 6.10 11.29 -7.38
CA LEU A 67 6.42 12.60 -6.82
C LEU A 67 7.80 13.10 -7.27
N ILE A 68 8.79 12.20 -7.35
CA ILE A 68 10.13 12.57 -7.81
C ILE A 68 10.10 12.95 -9.30
N LYS A 69 9.32 12.25 -10.13
CA LYS A 69 9.16 12.58 -11.56
C LYS A 69 8.51 13.94 -11.82
N ASN A 70 7.71 14.43 -10.88
CA ASN A 70 7.14 15.77 -10.97
C ASN A 70 8.15 16.89 -10.64
N ILE A 71 9.37 16.54 -10.23
CA ILE A 71 10.46 17.50 -10.06
C ILE A 71 11.15 17.67 -11.41
N ASP A 72 11.05 18.86 -12.00
CA ASP A 72 11.68 19.22 -13.27
C ASP A 72 13.21 19.33 -13.11
N ASN A 73 13.89 18.19 -13.03
CA ASN A 73 15.34 18.09 -12.89
C ASN A 73 15.89 16.94 -13.77
N GLN A 74 16.84 17.29 -14.63
CA GLN A 74 17.45 16.38 -15.61
C GLN A 74 18.10 15.13 -14.99
N TYR A 75 18.58 15.21 -13.75
CA TYR A 75 19.16 14.06 -13.03
C TYR A 75 18.09 13.13 -12.43
N LEU A 76 16.88 13.64 -12.19
CA LEU A 76 15.76 12.84 -11.68
C LEU A 76 15.02 12.12 -12.81
N ASN A 77 15.21 12.52 -14.08
CA ASN A 77 14.66 11.81 -15.23
C ASN A 77 15.18 10.37 -15.40
N PHE A 78 16.35 10.03 -14.85
CA PHE A 78 16.87 8.65 -14.84
C PHE A 78 15.98 7.67 -14.05
N ILE A 79 15.14 8.18 -13.15
CA ILE A 79 14.17 7.36 -12.41
C ILE A 79 13.13 6.71 -13.33
N SER A 80 12.94 7.21 -14.55
CA SER A 80 12.07 6.59 -15.56
C SER A 80 12.54 5.18 -15.97
N VAL A 81 13.80 4.82 -15.72
CA VAL A 81 14.30 3.43 -15.89
C VAL A 81 13.58 2.46 -14.94
N LEU A 82 12.99 2.95 -13.85
CA LEU A 82 12.23 2.16 -12.90
C LEU A 82 10.76 1.96 -13.32
N ASP A 83 10.30 2.59 -14.41
CA ASP A 83 8.92 2.48 -14.90
C ASP A 83 8.45 1.06 -15.21
N PRO A 84 9.26 0.19 -15.83
CA PRO A 84 8.86 -1.20 -15.99
C PRO A 84 8.58 -1.88 -14.65
N GLY A 85 9.41 -1.61 -13.63
CA GLY A 85 9.21 -2.14 -12.27
C GLY A 85 7.95 -1.57 -11.62
N VAL A 86 7.75 -0.24 -11.72
CA VAL A 86 6.54 0.42 -11.22
C VAL A 86 5.28 -0.14 -11.88
N ASN A 87 5.29 -0.34 -13.19
CA ASN A 87 4.15 -0.90 -13.93
C ASN A 87 3.85 -2.34 -13.54
N LEU A 88 4.87 -3.17 -13.29
CA LEU A 88 4.68 -4.52 -12.76
C LEU A 88 3.98 -4.47 -11.40
N PHE A 89 4.42 -3.59 -10.51
CA PHE A 89 3.80 -3.40 -9.20
C PHE A 89 2.36 -2.87 -9.27
N VAL A 90 2.10 -1.90 -10.15
CA VAL A 90 0.75 -1.38 -10.40
C VAL A 90 -0.17 -2.48 -10.94
N SER A 91 0.35 -3.37 -11.78
CA SER A 91 -0.38 -4.52 -12.32
C SER A 91 -0.75 -5.56 -11.25
N LEU A 92 -0.08 -5.55 -10.10
CA LEU A 92 -0.42 -6.41 -8.96
C LEU A 92 -1.55 -5.84 -8.08
N LEU A 93 -1.81 -4.52 -8.12
CA LEU A 93 -2.84 -3.87 -7.31
C LEU A 93 -4.26 -4.45 -7.46
N PRO A 94 -4.72 -4.85 -8.66
CA PRO A 94 -6.03 -5.49 -8.82
C PRO A 94 -6.19 -6.77 -7.99
N TYR A 95 -5.13 -7.55 -7.81
CA TYR A 95 -5.18 -8.80 -7.02
C TYR A 95 -5.39 -8.50 -5.52
N PHE A 96 -4.86 -7.38 -5.04
CA PHE A 96 -5.12 -6.93 -3.66
C PHE A 96 -6.57 -6.46 -3.46
N LYS A 97 -7.24 -5.94 -4.50
CA LYS A 97 -8.69 -5.67 -4.42
C LYS A 97 -9.48 -6.94 -4.18
N TRP A 98 -9.12 -8.04 -4.86
CA TRP A 98 -9.73 -9.35 -4.64
C TRP A 98 -9.46 -9.89 -3.23
N LEU A 99 -8.26 -9.67 -2.70
CA LEU A 99 -7.91 -10.03 -1.32
C LEU A 99 -8.75 -9.27 -0.29
N ILE A 100 -8.92 -7.96 -0.45
CA ILE A 100 -9.80 -7.14 0.40
C ILE A 100 -11.25 -7.60 0.26
N PHE A 101 -11.71 -7.87 -0.96
CA PHE A 101 -13.06 -8.36 -1.21
C PHE A 101 -13.32 -9.72 -0.53
N ALA A 102 -12.36 -10.63 -0.59
CA ALA A 102 -12.44 -11.92 0.10
C ALA A 102 -12.53 -11.75 1.63
N LEU A 103 -11.78 -10.79 2.21
CA LEU A 103 -11.90 -10.46 3.63
C LEU A 103 -13.28 -9.92 3.99
N VAL A 104 -13.84 -9.02 3.19
CA VAL A 104 -15.18 -8.45 3.41
C VAL A 104 -16.28 -9.51 3.27
N LEU A 105 -16.17 -10.39 2.28
CA LEU A 105 -17.10 -11.51 2.12
C LEU A 105 -16.99 -12.51 3.28
N GLY A 106 -15.78 -12.83 3.73
CA GLY A 106 -15.54 -13.69 4.89
C GLY A 106 -16.18 -13.12 6.17
N LEU A 107 -16.08 -11.80 6.38
CA LEU A 107 -16.76 -11.12 7.48
C LEU A 107 -18.28 -11.23 7.36
N SER A 108 -18.81 -10.94 6.17
CA SER A 108 -20.25 -10.93 5.92
C SER A 108 -20.86 -12.34 6.12
N ALA A 109 -20.18 -13.37 5.61
CA ALA A 109 -20.58 -14.76 5.79
C ALA A 109 -20.58 -15.18 7.27
N LYS A 110 -19.59 -14.73 8.05
CA LYS A 110 -19.54 -14.99 9.49
C LYS A 110 -20.67 -14.29 10.25
N TYR A 111 -21.00 -13.05 9.89
CA TYR A 111 -22.13 -12.32 10.47
C TYR A 111 -23.47 -13.01 10.19
N MET A 112 -23.68 -13.49 8.95
CA MET A 112 -24.88 -14.25 8.58
C MET A 112 -25.01 -15.58 9.32
N LYS A 113 -23.90 -16.25 9.63
CA LYS A 113 -23.90 -17.53 10.37
C LYS A 113 -24.10 -17.39 11.88
N LYS A 114 -24.03 -16.16 12.40
CA LYS A 114 -24.15 -15.85 13.84
C LYS A 114 -25.57 -15.37 14.22
N GLN A 115 -26.42 -15.09 13.23
CA GLN A 115 -27.88 -14.99 13.37
C GLN A 115 -28.50 -16.38 13.18
#